data_AF-A0A2D5RVF1-F1
#
_entry.id   AF-A0A2D5RVF1-F1
#
_cell.length_a   1.000
_cell.length_b   1.000
_cell.length_c   1.000
_cell.angle_alpha   90.00
_cell.angle_beta   90.00
_cell.angle_gamma   90.00
#
_symmetry.space_group_name_H-M   'P 1'
#
loop_
_entity.id
_entity.type
_entity.pdbx_description
1 polymer ?
#
loop_
_entity_poly.entity_id
_entity_poly.type
_entity_poly.pdbx_seq_one_letter_code
_entity_poly.pdbx_strand_id
1 'polypeptide(L)'
;MFAVFGISYEKARAKAIKLTKKTTGKGKELRQLTQAEYDEALNAATEKYMQQMKPVILSGEFSQPSVCQQFIAMAAEKGASQLQVMIKAPVQTKDKKGRAKVSKRWMEYSSTKDYTLGAE
;
A
#
# COMPACT_ATOMS: atom_id res chain seq x y z
N MET A 1 -17.98 -0.35 3.87
CA MET A 1 -17.16 0.04 2.69
C MET A 1 -15.94 -0.87 2.67
N PHE A 2 -15.64 -1.45 1.52
CA PHE A 2 -14.53 -2.38 1.29
C PHE A 2 -13.53 -1.76 0.30
N ALA A 3 -12.27 -2.16 0.37
CA ALA A 3 -11.27 -1.77 -0.62
C ALA A 3 -10.19 -2.85 -0.73
N VAL A 4 -9.51 -2.91 -1.87
CA VAL A 4 -8.37 -3.80 -2.08
C VAL A 4 -7.09 -3.05 -1.78
N PHE A 5 -6.29 -3.62 -0.87
CA PHE A 5 -4.95 -3.18 -0.58
C PHE A 5 -3.95 -4.13 -1.23
N GLY A 6 -2.80 -3.62 -1.64
CA GLY A 6 -1.73 -4.43 -2.19
C GLY A 6 -0.52 -3.60 -2.59
N ILE A 7 0.44 -4.28 -3.21
CA ILE A 7 1.67 -3.68 -3.72
C ILE A 7 1.67 -3.85 -5.22
N SER A 8 1.68 -2.72 -5.95
CA SER A 8 1.80 -2.72 -7.41
C SER A 8 3.20 -2.28 -7.82
N TYR A 9 3.75 -2.96 -8.83
CA TYR A 9 5.04 -2.62 -9.44
C TYR A 9 5.09 -1.16 -9.88
N GLU A 10 4.01 -0.64 -10.48
CA GLU A 10 3.95 0.76 -10.95
C GLU A 10 4.11 1.77 -9.80
N LYS A 11 3.45 1.50 -8.65
CA LYS A 11 3.55 2.36 -7.47
C LYS A 11 4.93 2.26 -6.83
N ALA A 12 5.53 1.07 -6.80
CA ALA A 12 6.88 0.86 -6.30
C ALA A 12 7.91 1.58 -7.18
N ARG A 13 7.81 1.46 -8.51
CA ARG A 13 8.66 2.15 -9.47
C ARG A 13 8.50 3.66 -9.38
N ALA A 14 7.28 4.18 -9.26
CA ALA A 14 7.03 5.62 -9.09
C ALA A 14 7.67 6.19 -7.81
N LYS A 15 7.70 5.40 -6.72
CA LYS A 15 8.45 5.77 -5.51
C LYS A 15 9.97 5.66 -5.71
N ALA A 16 10.43 4.61 -6.37
CA ALA A 16 11.84 4.43 -6.70
C ALA A 16 12.36 5.60 -7.52
N ILE A 17 11.64 6.05 -8.56
CA ILE A 17 12.01 7.24 -9.38
C ILE A 17 12.19 8.49 -8.51
N LYS A 18 11.33 8.69 -7.51
CA LYS A 18 11.41 9.87 -6.62
C LYS A 18 12.59 9.81 -5.64
N LEU A 19 13.04 8.60 -5.30
CA LEU A 19 14.04 8.39 -4.24
C LEU A 19 15.43 8.12 -4.83
N THR A 20 15.50 7.51 -6.01
CA THR A 20 16.73 7.28 -6.76
C THR A 20 17.23 8.59 -7.32
N LYS A 21 18.34 9.08 -6.77
CA LYS A 21 19.04 10.26 -7.27
C LYS A 21 19.72 9.94 -8.59
N LYS A 22 19.68 10.88 -9.52
CA LYS A 22 20.42 10.81 -10.81
C LYS A 22 21.91 11.13 -10.68
N THR A 23 22.40 11.27 -9.46
CA THR A 23 23.75 11.76 -9.16
C THR A 23 24.37 10.89 -8.08
N THR A 24 25.65 10.57 -8.23
CA THR A 24 26.44 9.87 -7.21
C THR A 24 27.66 10.71 -6.80
N GLY A 25 28.11 10.52 -5.56
CA GLY A 25 29.17 11.31 -4.93
C GLY A 25 28.67 12.27 -3.83
N LYS A 26 29.62 12.94 -3.17
CA LYS A 26 29.38 14.01 -2.18
C LYS A 26 30.33 15.18 -2.46
N GLY A 27 29.85 16.41 -2.29
CA GLY A 27 30.70 17.61 -2.43
C GLY A 27 31.18 17.83 -3.86
N LYS A 28 32.50 17.93 -4.07
CA LYS A 28 33.11 18.26 -5.38
C LYS A 28 33.17 17.07 -6.36
N GLU A 29 32.90 15.85 -5.91
CA GLU A 29 32.94 14.62 -6.73
C GLU A 29 31.54 14.21 -7.21
N LEU A 30 30.63 15.17 -7.31
CA LEU A 30 29.23 14.93 -7.68
C LEU A 30 29.15 14.71 -9.20
N ARG A 31 29.03 13.45 -9.62
CA ARG A 31 28.89 13.06 -11.03
C ARG A 31 27.45 12.68 -11.34
N GLN A 32 26.99 12.99 -12.57
CA GLN A 32 25.73 12.46 -13.07
C GLN A 32 25.91 10.96 -13.35
N LEU A 33 24.93 10.15 -12.92
CA LEU A 33 24.89 8.75 -13.32
C LEU A 33 24.65 8.67 -14.83
N THR A 34 25.31 7.71 -15.46
CA THR A 34 24.94 7.31 -16.81
C THR A 34 23.52 6.72 -16.81
N GLN A 35 22.84 6.79 -17.95
CA GLN A 35 21.46 6.31 -18.07
C GLN A 35 21.33 4.82 -17.69
N ALA A 36 22.34 4.01 -17.99
CA ALA A 36 22.40 2.60 -17.65
C ALA A 36 22.56 2.35 -16.15
N GLU A 37 23.49 3.05 -15.48
CA GLU A 37 23.64 2.95 -14.01
C GLU A 37 22.37 3.42 -13.29
N TYR A 38 21.69 4.43 -13.83
CA TYR A 38 20.45 4.93 -13.23
C TYR A 38 19.31 3.91 -13.34
N ASP A 39 19.18 3.22 -14.46
CA ASP A 39 18.16 2.19 -14.64
C ASP A 39 18.41 0.99 -13.72
N GLU A 40 19.67 0.54 -13.60
CA GLU A 40 20.03 -0.54 -12.70
C GLU A 40 19.77 -0.16 -11.22
N ALA A 41 20.14 1.05 -10.82
CA ALA A 41 19.82 1.59 -9.49
C ALA A 41 18.30 1.73 -9.27
N LEU A 42 17.54 2.07 -10.32
CA LEU A 42 16.09 2.16 -10.27
C LEU A 42 15.46 0.78 -10.07
N ASN A 43 15.91 -0.24 -10.80
CA ASN A 43 15.41 -1.60 -10.69
C ASN A 43 15.70 -2.17 -9.31
N ALA A 44 16.95 -2.07 -8.84
CA ALA A 44 17.35 -2.51 -7.50
C ALA A 44 16.58 -1.77 -6.38
N ALA A 45 16.33 -0.47 -6.55
CA ALA A 45 15.51 0.29 -5.62
C ALA A 45 14.05 -0.15 -5.67
N THR A 46 13.51 -0.41 -6.86
CA THR A 46 12.12 -0.86 -7.06
C THR A 46 11.88 -2.20 -6.37
N GLU A 47 12.79 -3.17 -6.53
CA GLU A 47 12.70 -4.47 -5.85
C GLU A 47 12.75 -4.34 -4.33
N LYS A 48 13.70 -3.54 -3.80
CA LYS A 48 13.78 -3.25 -2.36
C LYS A 48 12.51 -2.59 -1.85
N TYR A 49 11.93 -1.65 -2.62
CA TYR A 49 10.67 -1.03 -2.25
C TYR A 49 9.51 -2.01 -2.30
N MET A 50 9.44 -2.91 -3.27
CA MET A 50 8.39 -3.93 -3.30
C MET A 50 8.43 -4.84 -2.07
N GLN A 51 9.61 -5.16 -1.55
CA GLN A 51 9.76 -5.98 -0.34
C GLN A 51 9.42 -5.23 0.95
N GLN A 52 9.69 -3.93 1.03
CA GLN A 52 9.52 -3.13 2.25
C GLN A 52 8.22 -2.32 2.29
N MET A 53 7.54 -2.16 1.16
CA MET A 53 6.36 -1.32 1.07
C MET A 53 5.18 -1.97 1.78
N LYS A 54 4.50 -1.19 2.63
CA LYS A 54 3.21 -1.63 3.17
C LYS A 54 2.18 -1.64 2.03
N PRO A 55 1.26 -2.62 2.03
CA PRO A 55 0.11 -2.63 1.13
C PRO A 55 -0.59 -1.27 1.15
N VAL A 56 -0.81 -0.69 -0.03
CA VAL A 56 -1.55 0.57 -0.19
C VAL A 56 -2.88 0.27 -0.86
N ILE A 57 -3.85 1.16 -0.68
CA ILE A 57 -5.13 1.05 -1.37
C ILE A 57 -4.90 1.12 -2.89
N LEU A 58 -5.28 0.06 -3.60
CA LEU A 58 -5.16 -0.06 -5.05
C LEU A 58 -6.48 0.25 -5.76
N SER A 59 -7.61 0.03 -5.08
CA SER A 59 -8.95 0.22 -5.64
C SER A 59 -9.68 1.43 -5.03
N GLY A 60 -10.84 1.77 -5.62
CA GLY A 60 -11.83 2.62 -4.95
C GLY A 60 -12.50 1.92 -3.76
N GLU A 61 -13.40 2.64 -3.08
CA GLU A 61 -14.26 2.09 -2.04
C GLU A 61 -15.47 1.38 -2.68
N PHE A 62 -15.64 0.10 -2.38
CA PHE A 62 -16.73 -0.73 -2.85
C PHE A 62 -17.74 -1.03 -1.75
N SER A 63 -18.97 -1.35 -2.15
CA SER A 63 -20.04 -1.71 -1.23
C SER A 63 -20.05 -3.20 -0.85
N GLN A 64 -19.49 -4.07 -1.69
CA GLN A 64 -19.52 -5.52 -1.52
C GLN A 64 -18.12 -6.14 -1.59
N PRO A 65 -17.82 -7.16 -0.76
CA PRO A 65 -16.52 -7.83 -0.79
C PRO A 65 -16.31 -8.67 -2.07
N SER A 66 -17.38 -9.14 -2.72
CA SER A 66 -17.28 -9.92 -3.96
C SER A 66 -16.66 -9.12 -5.10
N VAL A 67 -16.95 -7.81 -5.18
CA VAL A 67 -16.33 -6.91 -6.17
C VAL A 67 -14.84 -6.73 -5.88
N CYS A 68 -14.46 -6.69 -4.61
CA CYS A 68 -13.04 -6.65 -4.22
C CYS A 68 -12.30 -7.93 -4.63
N GLN A 69 -12.92 -9.10 -4.52
CA GLN A 69 -12.32 -10.37 -4.96
C GLN A 69 -12.06 -10.39 -6.47
N GLN A 70 -13.02 -9.91 -7.28
CA GLN A 70 -12.82 -9.77 -8.72
C GLN A 70 -11.68 -8.79 -9.05
N PHE A 71 -11.57 -7.69 -8.30
CA PHE A 71 -10.48 -6.74 -8.46
C PHE A 71 -9.12 -7.36 -8.08
N ILE A 72 -9.07 -8.20 -7.05
CA ILE A 72 -7.85 -8.93 -6.68
C ILE A 72 -7.38 -9.82 -7.83
N ALA A 73 -8.28 -10.58 -8.47
CA ALA A 73 -7.93 -11.40 -9.62
C ALA A 73 -7.30 -10.56 -10.75
N MET A 74 -7.95 -9.46 -11.14
CA MET A 74 -7.42 -8.55 -12.16
C MET A 74 -6.08 -7.90 -11.75
N ALA A 75 -5.92 -7.57 -10.47
CA ALA A 75 -4.70 -6.95 -9.97
C ALA A 75 -3.54 -7.95 -9.91
N ALA A 76 -3.81 -9.21 -9.58
CA ALA A 76 -2.83 -10.29 -9.59
C ALA A 76 -2.30 -10.54 -11.00
N GLU A 77 -3.18 -10.56 -12.01
CA GLU A 77 -2.78 -10.68 -13.43
C GLU A 77 -1.88 -9.52 -13.88
N LYS A 78 -2.07 -8.33 -13.30
CA LYS A 78 -1.21 -7.15 -13.55
C LYS A 78 0.09 -7.14 -12.72
N GLY A 79 0.38 -8.21 -11.98
CA GLY A 79 1.60 -8.33 -11.17
C GLY A 79 1.55 -7.58 -9.85
N ALA A 80 0.37 -7.33 -9.29
CA ALA A 80 0.24 -6.84 -7.92
C ALA A 80 0.36 -8.00 -6.91
N SER A 81 1.06 -7.73 -5.80
CA SER A 81 1.37 -8.70 -4.76
C SER A 81 0.80 -8.27 -3.41
N GLN A 82 0.67 -9.22 -2.48
CA GLN A 82 0.11 -9.00 -1.13
C GLN A 82 -1.29 -8.35 -1.17
N LEU A 83 -2.14 -8.87 -2.06
CA LEU A 83 -3.50 -8.39 -2.25
C LEU A 83 -4.41 -8.83 -1.11
N GLN A 84 -5.06 -7.87 -0.46
CA GLN A 84 -5.91 -8.10 0.71
C GLN A 84 -7.18 -7.27 0.60
N VAL A 85 -8.32 -7.87 0.93
CA VAL A 85 -9.58 -7.12 1.09
C VAL A 85 -9.59 -6.49 2.48
N MET A 86 -9.79 -5.18 2.53
CA MET A 86 -9.96 -4.44 3.77
C MET A 86 -11.38 -3.91 3.88
N ILE A 87 -11.93 -3.90 5.09
CA ILE A 87 -13.19 -3.27 5.43
C ILE A 87 -12.94 -2.04 6.31
N LYS A 88 -13.67 -0.96 6.02
CA LYS A 88 -13.70 0.25 6.83
C LYS A 88 -14.70 0.04 7.96
N ALA A 89 -14.20 -0.44 9.10
CA ALA A 89 -15.00 -0.76 10.26
C ALA A 89 -14.80 0.29 11.37
N PRO A 90 -15.81 0.51 12.21
CA PRO A 90 -15.69 1.42 13.33
C PRO A 90 -14.96 0.72 14.49
N VAL A 91 -13.95 1.40 15.05
CA VAL A 91 -13.07 0.88 16.10
C VAL A 91 -13.14 1.83 17.29
N GLN A 92 -13.29 1.28 18.49
CA GLN A 92 -13.14 2.07 19.72
C GLN A 92 -11.67 2.43 19.92
N THR A 93 -11.38 3.72 19.93
CA THR A 93 -10.07 4.27 20.29
C THR A 93 -10.23 5.18 21.49
N LYS A 94 -9.13 5.51 22.17
CA LYS A 94 -9.10 6.57 23.16
C LYS A 94 -8.60 7.86 22.51
N ASP A 95 -9.20 8.98 22.88
CA ASP A 95 -8.69 10.33 22.56
C ASP A 95 -7.47 10.67 23.43
N LYS A 96 -6.73 11.75 23.13
CA LYS A 96 -5.56 12.19 23.92
C LYS A 96 -5.88 12.42 25.40
N LYS A 97 -7.15 12.70 25.74
CA LYS A 97 -7.65 12.85 27.12
C LYS A 97 -8.23 11.56 27.71
N GLY A 98 -8.00 10.39 27.11
CA GLY A 98 -8.46 9.09 27.61
C GLY A 98 -9.93 8.75 27.37
N ARG A 99 -10.72 9.66 26.78
CA ARG A 99 -12.15 9.45 26.47
C ARG A 99 -12.34 8.46 25.33
N ALA A 100 -13.35 7.59 25.45
CA ALA A 100 -13.74 6.68 24.38
C ALA A 100 -14.20 7.47 23.15
N LYS A 101 -13.69 7.08 21.97
CA LYS A 101 -13.99 7.69 20.69
C LYS A 101 -14.12 6.58 19.66
N VAL A 102 -15.23 6.57 18.93
CA VAL A 102 -15.38 5.70 17.77
C VAL A 102 -14.71 6.36 16.58
N SER A 103 -13.80 5.63 15.91
CA SER A 103 -13.15 6.09 14.67
C SER A 103 -13.17 4.98 13.64
N LYS A 104 -13.35 5.33 12.37
CA LYS A 104 -13.35 4.36 11.27
C LYS A 104 -11.91 4.03 10.89
N ARG A 105 -11.55 2.73 10.83
CA ARG A 105 -10.24 2.25 10.38
C ARG A 105 -10.39 1.13 9.37
N TRP A 106 -9.41 1.02 8.49
CA TRP A 106 -9.26 -0.12 7.59
C TRP A 106 -8.76 -1.33 8.38
N MET A 107 -9.49 -2.43 8.30
CA MET A 107 -9.15 -3.71 8.91
C MET A 107 -9.23 -4.82 7.88
N GLU A 108 -8.47 -5.90 8.05
CA GLU A 108 -8.57 -7.06 7.18
C GLU A 108 -9.99 -7.66 7.24
N TYR A 109 -10.58 -7.87 6.07
CA TYR A 109 -11.90 -8.47 5.94
C TYR A 109 -11.83 -9.98 6.11
N SER A 110 -12.68 -10.52 6.98
CA SER A 110 -12.87 -11.93 7.28
C SER A 110 -14.38 -12.16 7.37
N SER A 111 -14.92 -13.08 6.60
CA SER A 111 -16.35 -13.40 6.59
C SER A 111 -16.90 -13.85 7.95
N THR A 112 -16.02 -14.29 8.85
CA THR A 112 -16.35 -14.82 10.18
C THR A 112 -16.39 -13.77 11.29
N LYS A 113 -15.93 -12.54 11.02
CA LYS A 113 -15.89 -11.48 12.04
C LYS A 113 -17.12 -10.58 11.91
N ASP A 114 -17.73 -10.27 13.05
CA ASP A 114 -18.70 -9.19 13.12
C ASP A 114 -17.96 -7.83 13.12
N TYR A 115 -18.43 -6.92 12.29
CA TYR A 115 -17.83 -5.58 12.11
C TYR A 115 -18.75 -4.47 12.59
N THR A 116 -19.84 -4.81 13.29
CA THR A 116 -20.72 -3.85 13.95
C THR A 116 -20.12 -3.50 15.30
N LEU A 117 -20.18 -2.21 15.68
CA LEU A 117 -19.92 -1.84 17.07
C LEU A 117 -21.18 -2.14 17.86
N GLY A 118 -21.25 -3.32 18.47
CA GLY A 118 -22.35 -3.70 19.35
C GLY A 118 -22.62 -5.19 19.41
N ALA A 119 -21.72 -5.93 20.05
CA ALA A 119 -22.09 -7.07 20.88
C ALA A 119 -21.11 -7.09 22.05
N GLU A 120 -21.67 -6.88 23.25
CA GLU A 120 -21.04 -6.67 24.57
C GLU A 120 -20.64 -5.21 24.93
#